data_AF-A0A372LLB3-F1
#
_entry.id   AF-A0A372LLB3-F1
#
_cell.length_a   1.000
_cell.length_b   1.000
_cell.length_c   1.000
_cell.angle_alpha   90.00
_cell.angle_beta   90.00
_cell.angle_gamma   90.00
#
_symmetry.space_group_name_H-M   'P 1'
#
loop_
_entity.id
_entity.type
_entity.pdbx_description
1 polymer ?
#
loop_
_entity_poly.entity_id
_entity_poly.type
_entity_poly.pdbx_seq_one_letter_code
_entity_poly.pdbx_strand_id
1 'polypeptide(L)'
;MKILLGFVIVIAGLGYGVYYYGTKIASDKLVDSVSQELESSGEMENIKQSVENDPELKQFVEEGKNVDESKLPFTTKEEATRVLVKKFGVNELQDIQQGVQSGTMTKDEVMQKAQSKLTEEEMLALKVIVYKELNK
;
A
#
# COMPACT_ATOMS: atom_id res chain seq x y z
N MET A 1 -14.30 -7.47 10.28
CA MET A 1 -13.47 -6.53 11.08
C MET A 1 -11.96 -6.65 10.83
N LYS A 2 -11.43 -7.65 10.09
CA LYS A 2 -9.98 -7.84 9.97
C LYS A 2 -9.36 -7.55 8.57
N ILE A 3 -10.15 -7.32 7.49
CA ILE A 3 -9.67 -6.74 6.19
C ILE A 3 -8.90 -5.40 6.25
N LEU A 4 -8.75 -4.82 7.44
CA LEU A 4 -8.20 -3.47 7.66
C LEU A 4 -6.70 -3.52 7.46
N LEU A 5 -6.03 -4.53 7.99
CA LEU A 5 -4.58 -4.42 8.16
C LEU A 5 -3.82 -4.47 6.83
N GLY A 6 -4.16 -5.32 5.85
CA GLY A 6 -3.34 -5.47 4.64
C GLY A 6 -3.28 -4.20 3.78
N PHE A 7 -4.37 -3.46 3.62
CA PHE A 7 -4.34 -2.17 2.89
C PHE A 7 -3.63 -1.07 3.68
N VAL A 8 -3.79 -1.11 5.00
CA VAL A 8 -3.22 -0.16 5.95
C VAL A 8 -1.73 -0.33 6.10
N ILE A 9 -1.23 -1.57 5.99
CA ILE A 9 0.18 -1.85 6.11
C ILE A 9 0.92 -1.54 4.81
N VAL A 10 0.26 -1.69 3.64
CA VAL A 10 0.77 -1.11 2.39
C VAL A 10 0.95 0.41 2.53
N ILE A 11 -0.02 1.12 3.12
CA ILE A 11 0.07 2.57 3.37
C ILE A 11 1.04 2.92 4.51
N ALA A 12 1.14 2.10 5.56
CA ALA A 12 2.02 2.34 6.71
C ALA A 12 3.49 2.16 6.32
N GLY A 13 3.81 1.16 5.49
CA GLY A 13 5.13 1.01 4.88
C GLY A 13 5.50 2.18 3.98
N LEU A 14 4.52 2.78 3.28
CA LEU A 14 4.71 3.99 2.49
C LEU A 14 4.88 5.27 3.33
N GLY A 15 4.47 5.28 4.60
CA GLY A 15 4.33 6.49 5.42
C GLY A 15 5.50 6.82 6.35
N TYR A 16 6.26 5.83 6.81
CA TYR A 16 7.30 6.07 7.84
C TYR A 16 8.48 6.92 7.31
N GLY A 17 8.82 6.80 6.03
CA GLY A 17 9.85 7.64 5.38
C GLY A 17 9.53 9.14 5.35
N VAL A 18 8.27 9.53 5.59
CA VAL A 18 7.83 10.94 5.59
C VAL A 18 8.07 11.60 6.95
N TYR A 19 8.04 10.85 8.06
CA TYR A 19 8.06 11.41 9.42
C TYR A 19 9.40 12.10 9.77
N TYR A 20 10.50 11.69 9.14
CA TYR A 20 11.82 12.28 9.39
C TYR A 20 12.21 13.40 8.41
N TYR A 21 11.54 13.47 7.25
CA TYR A 21 11.89 14.41 6.17
C TYR A 21 10.71 15.28 5.77
N GLY A 22 10.28 16.10 6.72
CA GLY A 22 9.32 17.17 6.47
C GLY A 22 9.83 18.11 5.37
N THR A 23 9.04 18.20 4.30
CA THR A 23 9.06 19.24 3.25
C THR A 23 10.19 19.16 2.20
N LYS A 24 9.79 19.07 0.91
CA LYS A 24 10.60 19.07 -0.34
C LYS A 24 11.26 17.77 -0.80
N ILE A 25 10.80 16.60 -0.39
CA ILE A 25 11.27 15.35 -1.02
C ILE A 25 10.65 15.19 -2.42
N ALA A 26 11.51 15.09 -3.43
CA ALA A 26 11.13 14.66 -4.78
C ALA A 26 10.62 13.20 -4.72
N SER A 27 9.58 12.88 -5.49
CA SER A 27 8.91 11.56 -5.45
C SER A 27 9.89 10.38 -5.54
N ASP A 28 10.99 10.51 -6.26
CA ASP A 28 12.00 9.45 -6.37
C ASP A 28 12.71 9.16 -5.04
N LYS A 29 13.05 10.18 -4.23
CA LYS A 29 13.66 9.96 -2.91
C LYS A 29 12.68 9.35 -1.90
N LEU A 30 11.39 9.62 -2.05
CA LEU A 30 10.35 9.03 -1.22
C LEU A 30 10.18 7.54 -1.52
N VAL A 31 10.19 7.18 -2.80
CA VAL A 31 10.18 5.79 -3.26
C VAL A 31 11.35 5.01 -2.67
N ASP A 32 12.58 5.53 -2.79
CA ASP A 32 13.77 4.85 -2.28
C ASP A 32 13.74 4.66 -0.77
N SER A 33 13.26 5.67 -0.02
CA SER A 33 13.18 5.62 1.44
C SER A 33 12.16 4.59 1.91
N VAL A 34 10.99 4.54 1.25
CA VAL A 34 9.94 3.55 1.54
C VAL A 34 10.43 2.14 1.27
N SER A 35 11.06 1.89 0.12
CA SER A 35 11.56 0.57 -0.23
C SER A 35 12.61 0.08 0.77
N GLN A 36 13.56 0.94 1.18
CA GLN A 36 14.57 0.59 2.20
C GLN A 36 13.97 0.33 3.57
N GLU A 37 12.96 1.10 3.96
CA GLU A 37 12.30 0.96 5.25
C GLU A 37 11.51 -0.35 5.33
N LEU A 38 10.71 -0.66 4.31
CA LEU A 38 9.96 -1.92 4.22
C LEU A 38 10.88 -3.16 4.33
N GLU A 39 12.08 -3.08 3.75
CA GLU A 39 13.07 -4.16 3.79
C GLU A 39 13.81 -4.26 5.14
N SER A 40 14.06 -3.13 5.81
CA SER A 40 14.88 -3.09 7.04
C SER A 40 14.10 -3.13 8.36
N SER A 41 12.83 -2.71 8.36
CA SER A 41 12.01 -2.54 9.57
C SER A 41 11.32 -3.82 10.05
N GLY A 42 11.29 -4.87 9.22
CA GLY A 42 10.47 -6.06 9.49
C GLY A 42 8.97 -5.82 9.29
N GLU A 43 8.57 -4.66 8.76
CA GLU A 43 7.16 -4.37 8.43
C GLU A 43 6.58 -5.38 7.44
N MET A 44 7.41 -5.99 6.56
CA MET A 44 6.96 -7.04 5.66
C MET A 44 6.31 -8.22 6.39
N GLU A 45 6.89 -8.62 7.53
CA GLU A 45 6.39 -9.71 8.38
C GLU A 45 5.05 -9.33 9.02
N ASN A 46 4.90 -8.07 9.45
CA ASN A 46 3.65 -7.55 9.98
C ASN A 46 2.54 -7.57 8.92
N ILE A 47 2.84 -7.21 7.66
CA ILE A 47 1.88 -7.31 6.54
C ILE A 47 1.43 -8.76 6.38
N LYS A 48 2.40 -9.68 6.35
CA LYS A 48 2.14 -11.09 6.12
C LYS A 48 1.25 -11.70 7.19
N GLN A 49 1.60 -11.50 8.46
CA GLN A 49 0.76 -11.95 9.58
C GLN A 49 -0.65 -11.36 9.49
N SER A 50 -0.76 -10.10 9.09
CA SER A 50 -2.04 -9.41 9.01
C SER A 50 -2.94 -9.93 7.90
N VAL A 51 -2.36 -10.23 6.74
CA VAL A 51 -3.08 -10.83 5.61
C VAL A 51 -3.44 -12.29 5.91
N GLU A 52 -2.55 -13.05 6.55
CA GLU A 52 -2.82 -14.43 6.95
C GLU A 52 -3.92 -14.54 8.02
N ASN A 53 -3.96 -13.58 8.96
CA ASN A 53 -4.94 -13.55 10.04
C ASN A 53 -6.31 -12.97 9.65
N ASP A 54 -6.45 -12.48 8.41
CA ASP A 54 -7.71 -12.01 7.86
C ASP A 54 -8.07 -12.71 6.53
N PRO A 55 -9.06 -13.62 6.54
CA PRO A 55 -9.46 -14.37 5.35
C PRO A 55 -9.88 -13.50 4.16
N GLU A 56 -10.41 -12.31 4.41
CA GLU A 56 -10.96 -11.43 3.39
C GLU A 56 -9.85 -10.62 2.69
N LEU A 57 -8.80 -10.24 3.40
CA LEU A 57 -7.56 -9.66 2.87
C LEU A 57 -6.78 -10.70 2.12
N LYS A 58 -6.71 -11.91 2.67
CA LYS A 58 -6.12 -13.03 1.98
C LYS A 58 -6.80 -13.22 0.63
N GLN A 59 -8.13 -13.25 0.59
CA GLN A 59 -8.88 -13.34 -0.66
C GLN A 59 -8.62 -12.14 -1.58
N PHE A 60 -8.66 -10.92 -1.04
CA PHE A 60 -8.43 -9.69 -1.81
C PHE A 60 -7.03 -9.64 -2.45
N VAL A 61 -6.01 -10.14 -1.75
CA VAL A 61 -4.64 -10.22 -2.26
C VAL A 61 -4.47 -11.41 -3.21
N GLU A 62 -5.11 -12.55 -2.93
CA GLU A 62 -5.11 -13.73 -3.81
C GLU A 62 -5.73 -13.45 -5.18
N GLU A 63 -6.59 -12.44 -5.32
CA GLU A 63 -7.05 -11.96 -6.62
C GLU A 63 -5.88 -11.51 -7.53
N GLY A 64 -4.74 -11.13 -6.95
CA GLY A 64 -3.51 -10.81 -7.68
C GLY A 64 -2.72 -12.03 -8.19
N LYS A 65 -3.05 -13.26 -7.78
CA LYS A 65 -2.23 -14.46 -8.02
C LYS A 65 -2.07 -14.85 -9.50
N ASN A 66 -3.14 -14.72 -10.28
CA ASN A 66 -3.22 -15.22 -11.67
C ASN A 66 -3.46 -14.10 -12.68
N VAL A 67 -3.05 -12.88 -12.35
CA VAL A 67 -3.21 -11.71 -13.22
C VAL A 67 -2.10 -11.67 -14.26
N ASP A 68 -2.45 -11.36 -15.50
CA ASP A 68 -1.49 -11.11 -16.57
C ASP A 68 -0.80 -9.76 -16.36
N GLU A 69 0.41 -9.80 -15.79
CA GLU A 69 1.19 -8.61 -15.45
C GLU A 69 1.50 -7.71 -16.66
N SER A 70 1.55 -8.28 -17.88
CA SER A 70 1.85 -7.51 -19.09
C SER A 70 0.77 -6.49 -19.47
N LYS A 71 -0.42 -6.63 -18.89
CA LYS A 71 -1.57 -5.74 -19.10
C LYS A 71 -1.73 -4.69 -18.00
N LEU A 72 -0.89 -4.74 -16.97
CA LEU A 72 -1.03 -3.86 -15.81
C LEU A 72 -0.35 -2.52 -16.04
N PRO A 73 -0.90 -1.42 -15.48
CA PRO A 73 -0.34 -0.08 -15.61
C PRO A 73 1.03 0.07 -14.89
N PHE A 74 1.35 -0.85 -13.98
CA PHE A 74 2.63 -0.95 -13.29
C PHE A 74 2.78 -2.35 -12.68
N THR A 75 4.02 -2.76 -12.41
CA THR A 75 4.31 -4.11 -11.89
C THR A 75 5.32 -4.12 -10.74
N THR A 76 5.90 -2.96 -10.43
CA THR A 76 6.94 -2.80 -9.40
C THR A 76 6.48 -1.95 -8.21
N LYS A 77 7.10 -2.17 -7.05
CA LYS A 77 6.83 -1.39 -5.81
C LYS A 77 7.11 0.10 -6.03
N GLU A 78 8.16 0.40 -6.79
CA GLU A 78 8.60 1.75 -7.09
C GLU A 78 7.58 2.50 -7.94
N GLU A 79 7.06 1.85 -8.98
CA GLU A 79 6.00 2.42 -9.83
C GLU A 79 4.69 2.59 -9.04
N ALA A 80 4.30 1.59 -8.24
CA ALA A 80 3.11 1.68 -7.39
C ALA A 80 3.19 2.88 -6.43
N THR A 81 4.34 3.07 -5.79
CA THR A 81 4.59 4.23 -4.91
C THR A 81 4.44 5.54 -5.68
N ARG A 82 5.03 5.65 -6.89
CA ARG A 82 4.87 6.85 -7.73
C ARG A 82 3.42 7.11 -8.09
N VAL A 83 2.66 6.08 -8.45
CA VAL A 83 1.25 6.19 -8.80
C VAL A 83 0.43 6.66 -7.59
N LEU A 84 0.61 6.04 -6.42
CA LEU A 84 -0.09 6.44 -5.19
C LEU A 84 0.22 7.89 -4.80
N VAL A 85 1.49 8.28 -4.83
CA VAL A 85 1.90 9.68 -4.55
C VAL A 85 1.29 10.64 -5.57
N LYS A 86 1.23 10.26 -6.85
CA LYS A 86 0.62 11.10 -7.89
C LYS A 86 -0.91 11.26 -7.71
N LYS A 87 -1.59 10.22 -7.24
CA LYS A 87 -3.06 10.16 -7.11
C LYS A 87 -3.59 10.82 -5.84
N PHE A 88 -2.93 10.54 -4.73
CA PHE A 88 -3.35 10.99 -3.39
C PHE A 88 -2.55 12.22 -2.95
N GLY A 89 -1.30 12.37 -3.42
CA GLY A 89 -0.37 13.30 -2.82
C GLY A 89 0.13 12.79 -1.46
N VAL A 90 1.27 13.32 -1.03
CA VAL A 90 1.94 12.88 0.21
C VAL A 90 1.08 13.18 1.45
N ASN A 91 0.42 14.34 1.49
CA ASN A 91 -0.39 14.74 2.64
C ASN A 91 -1.60 13.83 2.83
N GLU A 92 -2.33 13.48 1.77
CA GLU A 92 -3.50 12.61 1.90
C GLU A 92 -3.10 11.18 2.28
N LEU A 93 -1.98 10.67 1.75
CA LEU A 93 -1.46 9.36 2.16
C LEU A 93 -1.10 9.36 3.66
N GLN A 94 -0.51 10.44 4.15
CA GLN A 94 -0.21 10.61 5.58
C GLN A 94 -1.50 10.71 6.42
N ASP A 95 -2.51 11.45 5.98
CA ASP A 95 -3.79 11.56 6.67
C ASP A 95 -4.50 10.19 6.75
N ILE A 96 -4.46 9.41 5.67
CA ILE A 96 -5.01 8.05 5.65
C ILE A 96 -4.25 7.16 6.65
N GLN A 97 -2.92 7.20 6.65
CA GLN A 97 -2.09 6.43 7.57
C GLN A 97 -2.42 6.77 9.03
N GLN A 98 -2.39 8.05 9.39
CA GLN A 98 -2.68 8.51 10.75
C GLN A 98 -4.12 8.20 11.14
N GLY A 99 -5.05 8.38 10.20
CA GLY A 99 -6.45 8.06 10.36
C GLY A 99 -6.64 6.62 10.76
N VAL A 100 -5.94 5.70 10.10
CA VAL A 100 -6.07 4.29 10.44
C VAL A 100 -5.32 3.92 11.72
N GLN A 101 -4.10 4.40 11.92
CA GLN A 101 -3.33 4.10 13.13
C GLN A 101 -4.04 4.58 14.41
N SER A 102 -4.71 5.72 14.33
CA SER A 102 -5.54 6.27 15.42
C SER A 102 -6.93 5.65 15.51
N GLY A 103 -7.34 4.83 14.53
CA GLY A 103 -8.68 4.26 14.43
C GLY A 103 -9.78 5.27 14.06
N THR A 104 -9.41 6.47 13.62
CA THR A 104 -10.35 7.54 13.21
C THR A 104 -10.81 7.41 11.76
N MET A 105 -10.12 6.62 10.93
CA MET A 105 -10.54 6.24 9.59
C MET A 105 -10.80 4.75 9.52
N THR A 106 -11.98 4.39 9.03
CA THR A 106 -12.40 3.01 8.86
C THR A 106 -11.86 2.43 7.55
N LYS A 107 -11.88 1.11 7.53
CA LYS A 107 -11.60 0.25 6.39
C LYS A 107 -12.30 0.66 5.10
N ASP A 108 -13.60 0.87 5.22
CA ASP A 108 -14.48 1.11 4.08
C ASP A 108 -14.24 2.51 3.55
N GLU A 109 -13.91 3.47 4.42
CA GLU A 109 -13.48 4.82 4.01
C GLU A 109 -12.16 4.80 3.25
N VAL A 110 -11.18 4.01 3.70
CA VAL A 110 -9.91 3.83 2.98
C VAL A 110 -10.15 3.18 1.62
N MET A 111 -10.96 2.12 1.56
CA MET A 111 -11.28 1.43 0.32
C MET A 111 -12.07 2.31 -0.64
N GLN A 112 -13.04 3.09 -0.14
CA GLN A 112 -13.78 4.06 -0.94
C GLN A 112 -12.86 5.15 -1.50
N LYS A 113 -11.94 5.68 -0.68
CA LYS A 113 -10.92 6.61 -1.15
C LYS A 113 -10.05 5.98 -2.23
N ALA A 114 -9.62 4.74 -2.03
CA ALA A 114 -8.83 3.98 -2.99
C ALA A 114 -9.57 3.84 -4.34
N GLN A 115 -10.81 3.33 -4.32
CA GLN A 115 -11.67 3.15 -5.49
C GLN A 115 -12.06 4.48 -6.17
N SER A 116 -12.14 5.58 -5.42
CA SER A 116 -12.46 6.89 -5.98
C SER A 116 -11.34 7.51 -6.82
N LYS A 117 -10.09 7.05 -6.64
CA LYS A 117 -8.89 7.63 -7.27
C LYS A 117 -8.15 6.67 -8.17
N LEU A 118 -8.18 5.38 -7.86
CA LEU A 118 -7.52 4.32 -8.61
C LEU A 118 -8.49 3.69 -9.59
N THR A 119 -8.00 3.35 -10.78
CA THR A 119 -8.75 2.53 -11.72
C THR A 119 -8.77 1.07 -11.25
N GLU A 120 -9.67 0.26 -11.82
CA GLU A 120 -9.71 -1.18 -11.55
C GLU A 120 -8.36 -1.85 -11.88
N GLU A 121 -7.72 -1.45 -12.98
CA GLU A 121 -6.40 -1.97 -13.39
C GLU A 121 -5.28 -1.58 -12.42
N GLU A 122 -5.28 -0.36 -11.91
CA GLU A 122 -4.31 0.09 -10.91
C GLU A 122 -4.53 -0.60 -9.57
N MET A 123 -5.80 -0.82 -9.18
CA MET A 123 -6.14 -1.61 -8.01
C MET A 123 -5.67 -3.06 -8.14
N LEU A 124 -5.86 -3.65 -9.31
CA LEU A 124 -5.39 -4.99 -9.61
C LEU A 124 -3.86 -5.07 -9.58
N ALA A 125 -3.17 -4.06 -10.11
CA ALA A 125 -1.72 -3.97 -10.05
C ALA A 125 -1.17 -3.90 -8.61
N LEU A 126 -1.85 -3.15 -7.72
CA LEU A 126 -1.50 -3.15 -6.29
C LEU A 126 -1.67 -4.53 -5.66
N LYS A 127 -2.78 -5.24 -5.94
CA LYS A 127 -3.01 -6.59 -5.43
C LYS A 127 -1.92 -7.57 -5.86
N VAL A 128 -1.51 -7.52 -7.12
CA VAL A 128 -0.43 -8.35 -7.67
C VAL A 128 0.89 -8.11 -6.94
N ILE A 129 1.27 -6.83 -6.76
CA ILE A 129 2.51 -6.48 -6.07
C ILE A 129 2.49 -6.98 -4.62
N VAL A 130 1.39 -6.73 -3.89
CA VAL A 130 1.24 -7.22 -2.51
C VAL A 130 1.32 -8.74 -2.47
N TYR A 131 0.62 -9.45 -3.36
CA TYR A 131 0.67 -10.90 -3.43
C TYR A 131 2.10 -11.40 -3.63
N LYS A 132 2.86 -10.81 -4.55
CA LYS A 132 4.25 -11.18 -4.81
C LYS A 132 5.14 -10.97 -3.59
N GLU A 133 5.00 -9.85 -2.90
CA GLU A 133 5.82 -9.56 -1.71
C GLU A 133 5.50 -10.47 -0.54
N LEU A 134 4.24 -10.89 -0.34
CA LEU A 134 3.87 -11.84 0.72
C LEU A 134 4.34 -13.28 0.48
N ASN A 135 4.57 -13.63 -0.79
CA ASN A 135 4.95 -14.97 -1.23
C ASN A 135 6.43 -15.07 -1.69
N LYS A 136 7.21 -14.00 -1.52
CA LYS A 136 8.68 -14.03 -1.61
C LYS A 136 9.26 -14.59 -0.31
#